data_AF-A0A078KL82-F1
#
_entry.id   AF-A0A078KL82-F1
#
_cell.length_a   1.000
_cell.length_b   1.000
_cell.length_c   1.000
_cell.angle_alpha   90.00
_cell.angle_beta   90.00
_cell.angle_gamma   90.00
#
_symmetry.space_group_name_H-M   'P 1'
#
loop_
_entity.id
_entity.type
_entity.pdbx_description
1 polymer ?
#
loop_
_entity_poly.entity_id
_entity_poly.type
_entity_poly.pdbx_seq_one_letter_code
_entity_poly.pdbx_strand_id
1 'polypeptide(L)'
;MLCWMALIFWFSLQSGAQSYAQSHKVLEIVERILNKFGIKFNQALFDIFAPFCKEKVTSEIFIRKLAHFTEYFIFGIICTASIIHWHKRKFLRFVPAALGVLTAAIDEMVIQQFLVSERTAAITDVLLDSIGFYAALIIIFVVSFAVIIFKLFRRRMLT
;
A
#
# COMPACT_ATOMS: atom_id res chain seq x y z
N MET A 1 1.14 -13.21 6.05
CA MET A 1 2.08 -12.10 6.31
C MET A 1 3.40 -12.32 5.57
N LEU A 2 4.16 -13.39 5.87
CA LEU A 2 5.47 -13.63 5.25
C LEU A 2 5.42 -13.81 3.73
N CYS A 3 4.45 -14.54 3.19
CA CYS A 3 4.30 -14.72 1.74
C CYS A 3 4.10 -13.39 1.00
N TRP A 4 3.33 -12.47 1.59
CA TRP A 4 3.06 -11.17 0.97
C TRP A 4 4.27 -10.25 1.07
N MET A 5 4.99 -10.28 2.19
CA MET A 5 6.26 -9.58 2.33
C MET A 5 7.32 -10.07 1.32
N ALA A 6 7.40 -11.38 1.10
CA ALA A 6 8.28 -11.95 0.08
C ALA A 6 7.90 -11.49 -1.34
N LEU A 7 6.60 -11.35 -1.62
CA LEU A 7 6.09 -10.83 -2.89
C LEU A 7 6.48 -9.35 -3.11
N ILE A 8 6.35 -8.51 -2.07
CA ILE A 8 6.81 -7.09 -2.14
C ILE A 8 8.29 -7.04 -2.50
N PHE A 9 9.12 -7.79 -1.77
CA PHE A 9 10.56 -7.79 -2.01
C PHE A 9 10.92 -8.35 -3.39
N TRP A 10 10.18 -9.32 -3.90
CA TRP A 10 10.36 -9.82 -5.26
C TRP A 10 10.08 -8.74 -6.32
N PHE A 11 9.04 -7.91 -6.14
CA PHE A 11 8.78 -6.79 -7.03
C PHE A 11 9.84 -5.70 -6.92
N SER A 12 10.32 -5.40 -5.71
CA SER A 12 11.35 -4.38 -5.46
C SER A 12 12.74 -4.77 -5.96
N LEU A 13 13.03 -6.07 -6.13
CA LEU A 13 14.27 -6.55 -6.73
C LEU A 13 14.34 -6.39 -8.25
N GLN A 14 13.25 -6.02 -8.91
CA GLN A 14 13.23 -5.87 -10.37
C GLN A 14 13.93 -4.58 -10.82
N SER A 15 14.58 -4.64 -11.98
CA SER A 15 15.25 -3.45 -12.54
C SER A 15 14.25 -2.36 -12.94
N GLY A 16 14.74 -1.12 -13.06
CA GLY A 16 13.91 0.01 -13.49
C GLY A 16 13.19 -0.25 -14.82
N ALA A 17 13.88 -0.88 -15.78
CA ALA A 17 13.31 -1.26 -17.08
C ALA A 17 12.22 -2.33 -16.98
N GLN A 18 12.41 -3.37 -16.15
CA GLN A 18 11.40 -4.41 -15.94
C GLN A 18 10.16 -3.84 -15.27
N SER A 19 10.35 -3.03 -14.23
CA SER A 19 9.26 -2.36 -13.52
C SER A 19 8.51 -1.40 -14.44
N TYR A 20 9.21 -0.63 -15.28
CA TYR A 20 8.57 0.24 -16.28
C TYR A 20 7.72 -0.56 -17.27
N ALA A 21 8.25 -1.66 -17.82
CA ALA A 21 7.50 -2.50 -18.76
C ALA A 21 6.24 -3.13 -18.13
N GLN A 22 6.28 -3.49 -16.85
CA GLN A 22 5.10 -3.97 -16.11
C GLN A 22 4.08 -2.86 -15.91
N SER A 23 4.50 -1.69 -15.42
CA SER A 23 3.62 -0.54 -15.25
C SER A 23 2.98 -0.10 -16.57
N HIS A 24 3.72 -0.17 -17.67
CA HIS A 24 3.21 0.17 -18.99
C HIS A 24 2.09 -0.77 -19.45
N LYS A 25 2.24 -2.09 -19.25
CA LYS A 25 1.17 -3.06 -19.56
C LYS A 25 -0.10 -2.79 -18.74
N VAL A 26 0.06 -2.48 -17.45
CA VAL A 26 -1.08 -2.12 -16.59
C VAL A 26 -1.72 -0.82 -17.06
N LEU A 27 -0.90 0.17 -17.42
CA LEU A 27 -1.37 1.44 -17.95
C LEU A 27 -2.21 1.26 -19.22
N GLU A 28 -1.78 0.45 -20.19
CA GLU A 28 -2.55 0.17 -21.41
C GLU A 28 -3.93 -0.42 -21.10
N ILE A 29 -4.01 -1.32 -20.11
CA ILE A 29 -5.28 -1.93 -19.68
C ILE A 29 -6.17 -0.85 -19.06
N VAL A 30 -5.61 -0.03 -18.16
CA VAL A 30 -6.33 1.05 -17.48
C VAL A 30 -6.83 2.08 -18.49
N GLU A 31 -5.98 2.55 -19.41
CA GLU A 31 -6.37 3.49 -20.46
C GLU A 31 -7.44 2.91 -21.38
N ARG A 32 -7.36 1.63 -21.76
CA ARG A 32 -8.39 0.97 -22.54
C ARG A 32 -9.75 0.97 -21.83
N ILE A 33 -9.76 0.75 -20.51
CA ILE A 33 -10.98 0.78 -19.70
C ILE A 33 -11.50 2.21 -19.61
N LEU A 34 -10.65 3.17 -19.24
CA LEU A 34 -11.02 4.58 -19.08
C LEU A 34 -11.56 5.18 -20.39
N ASN A 35 -10.94 4.88 -21.52
CA ASN A 35 -11.38 5.36 -22.84
C ASN A 35 -12.77 4.85 -23.21
N LYS A 36 -13.18 3.63 -22.79
CA LYS A 36 -14.56 3.15 -22.99
C LYS A 36 -15.61 4.01 -22.28
N PHE A 37 -15.21 4.64 -21.17
CA PHE A 37 -16.07 5.54 -20.41
C PHE A 37 -15.83 7.02 -20.74
N GLY A 38 -14.96 7.32 -21.71
CA GLY A 38 -14.58 8.70 -22.06
C GLY A 38 -13.80 9.42 -20.96
N ILE A 39 -13.23 8.70 -20.00
CA ILE A 39 -12.46 9.24 -18.89
C ILE A 39 -10.99 9.31 -19.31
N LYS A 40 -10.31 10.40 -18.97
CA LYS A 40 -8.85 10.54 -19.12
C LYS A 40 -8.20 10.71 -17.76
N PHE A 41 -6.92 10.39 -17.67
CA PHE A 41 -6.13 10.76 -16.49
C PHE A 41 -6.22 12.27 -16.29
N ASN A 42 -6.61 12.67 -15.08
CA ASN A 42 -6.72 14.06 -14.70
C ASN A 42 -5.39 14.50 -14.09
N GLN A 43 -4.87 15.66 -14.52
CA GLN A 43 -3.69 16.28 -13.93
C GLN A 43 -3.83 16.46 -12.41
N ALA A 44 -5.04 16.75 -11.92
CA ALA A 44 -5.30 16.87 -10.49
C ALA A 44 -4.97 15.59 -9.69
N LEU A 45 -5.09 14.40 -10.30
CA LEU A 45 -4.66 13.14 -9.66
C LEU A 45 -3.14 13.06 -9.54
N PHE A 46 -2.42 13.52 -10.56
CA PHE A 46 -0.96 13.57 -10.54
C PHE A 46 -0.45 14.59 -9.53
N ASP A 47 -1.14 15.71 -9.37
CA ASP A 47 -0.78 16.76 -8.40
C ASP A 47 -0.91 16.28 -6.94
N ILE A 48 -1.83 15.35 -6.65
CA ILE A 48 -1.93 14.70 -5.32
C ILE A 48 -0.67 13.87 -5.01
N PHE A 49 -0.10 13.21 -6.01
CA PHE A 49 1.08 12.34 -5.87
C PHE A 49 2.40 13.10 -6.05
N ALA A 50 2.37 14.30 -6.63
CA ALA A 50 3.55 15.11 -6.88
C ALA A 50 4.44 15.35 -5.65
N PRO A 51 3.91 15.62 -4.43
CA PRO A 51 4.74 15.78 -3.23
C PRO A 51 5.51 14.52 -2.84
N PHE A 52 5.04 13.35 -3.29
CA PHE A 52 5.65 12.05 -2.99
C PHE A 52 6.63 11.59 -4.05
N CYS A 53 6.75 12.33 -5.16
CA CYS A 53 7.62 11.99 -6.27
C CYS A 53 8.72 13.05 -6.43
N LYS A 54 9.99 12.64 -6.51
CA LYS A 54 11.10 13.55 -6.84
C LYS A 54 11.04 14.03 -8.29
N GLU A 55 10.53 13.19 -9.18
CA GLU A 55 10.42 13.43 -10.60
C GLU A 55 8.98 13.81 -10.98
N LYS A 56 8.81 14.42 -12.16
CA LYS A 56 7.49 14.73 -12.69
C LYS A 56 6.67 13.45 -12.81
N VAL A 57 5.48 13.45 -12.21
CA VAL A 57 4.57 12.31 -12.23
C VAL A 57 4.07 12.09 -13.66
N THR A 58 4.52 11.01 -14.28
CA THR A 58 3.94 10.47 -15.52
C THR A 58 2.92 9.40 -15.20
N SER A 59 2.10 9.00 -16.18
CA SER A 59 1.12 7.93 -16.01
C SER A 59 1.77 6.61 -15.57
N GLU A 60 2.96 6.26 -16.08
CA GLU A 60 3.64 5.03 -15.67
C GLU A 60 4.17 5.10 -14.23
N ILE A 61 4.74 6.25 -13.85
CA ILE A 61 5.20 6.49 -12.47
C ILE A 61 4.00 6.45 -11.52
N PHE A 62 2.89 7.07 -11.91
CA PHE A 62 1.65 7.03 -11.14
C PHE A 62 1.15 5.60 -10.92
N ILE A 63 1.04 4.79 -11.99
CA ILE A 63 0.63 3.38 -11.88
C ILE A 63 1.59 2.59 -11.00
N ARG A 64 2.90 2.83 -11.11
CA ARG A 64 3.90 2.19 -10.25
C ARG A 64 3.72 2.55 -8.78
N LYS A 65 3.61 3.85 -8.46
CA LYS A 65 3.44 4.32 -7.08
C LYS A 65 2.11 3.84 -6.49
N LEU A 66 1.06 3.78 -7.31
CA LEU A 66 -0.21 3.20 -6.91
C LEU A 66 -0.09 1.69 -6.63
N ALA A 67 0.67 0.95 -7.45
CA ALA A 67 0.91 -0.47 -7.21
C ALA A 67 1.59 -0.71 -5.86
N HIS A 68 2.70 -0.02 -5.57
CA HIS A 68 3.37 -0.12 -4.27
C HIS A 68 2.43 0.26 -3.12
N PHE A 69 1.71 1.39 -3.23
CA PHE A 69 0.69 1.76 -2.25
C PHE A 69 -0.33 0.63 -1.99
N THR A 70 -0.82 -0.03 -3.05
CA THR A 70 -1.76 -1.15 -2.92
C THR A 70 -1.13 -2.40 -2.31
N GLU A 71 0.14 -2.69 -2.61
CA GLU A 71 0.88 -3.80 -2.01
C GLU A 71 0.99 -3.63 -0.49
N TYR A 72 1.37 -2.43 -0.04
CA TYR A 72 1.45 -2.09 1.38
C TYR A 72 0.09 -2.00 2.05
N PHE A 73 -0.95 -1.54 1.33
CA PHE A 73 -2.33 -1.58 1.80
C PHE A 73 -2.80 -3.01 2.07
N ILE A 74 -2.63 -3.94 1.12
CA ILE A 74 -2.98 -5.36 1.30
C ILE A 74 -2.13 -5.97 2.41
N PHE A 75 -0.85 -5.62 2.50
CA PHE A 75 0.01 -6.06 3.59
C PHE A 75 -0.51 -5.61 4.95
N GLY A 76 -0.93 -4.35 5.08
CA GLY A 76 -1.58 -3.79 6.25
C GLY A 76 -2.86 -4.52 6.63
N ILE A 77 -3.67 -4.90 5.64
CA ILE A 77 -4.87 -5.71 5.86
C ILE A 77 -4.51 -7.05 6.49
N ILE A 78 -3.62 -7.80 5.83
CA ILE A 78 -3.22 -9.14 6.26
C ILE A 78 -2.58 -9.08 7.65
N CYS A 79 -1.67 -8.14 7.89
CA CYS A 79 -0.94 -8.01 9.15
C CYS A 79 -1.89 -7.67 10.31
N THR A 80 -2.73 -6.65 10.13
CA THR A 80 -3.63 -6.16 11.18
C THR A 80 -4.74 -7.17 11.48
N ALA A 81 -5.34 -7.78 10.45
CA ALA A 81 -6.35 -8.83 10.63
C ALA A 81 -5.78 -10.07 11.34
N SER A 82 -4.57 -10.50 10.95
CA SER A 82 -3.90 -11.65 11.59
C SER A 82 -3.66 -11.39 13.08
N ILE A 83 -3.15 -10.20 13.43
CA ILE A 83 -2.86 -9.84 14.82
C ILE A 83 -4.14 -9.74 15.66
N ILE A 84 -5.20 -9.12 15.14
CA ILE A 84 -6.48 -9.03 15.86
C ILE A 84 -7.10 -10.41 16.09
N HIS A 85 -6.97 -11.33 15.13
CA HIS A 85 -7.54 -12.66 15.24
C HIS A 85 -6.74 -13.58 16.18
N TRP A 86 -5.41 -13.59 16.06
CA TRP A 86 -4.54 -14.53 16.78
C TRP A 86 -4.15 -14.04 18.17
N HIS A 87 -4.08 -12.72 18.39
CA HIS A 87 -3.63 -12.16 19.66
C HIS A 87 -4.76 -11.48 20.44
N LYS A 88 -5.07 -12.03 21.61
CA LYS A 88 -6.07 -11.48 22.54
C LYS A 88 -5.60 -10.22 23.27
N ARG A 89 -4.28 -9.96 23.32
CA ARG A 89 -3.70 -8.83 24.06
C ARG A 89 -3.88 -7.53 23.26
N LYS A 90 -4.61 -6.58 23.83
CA LYS A 90 -4.96 -5.31 23.14
C LYS A 90 -3.75 -4.47 22.73
N PHE A 91 -2.64 -4.50 23.49
CA PHE A 91 -1.44 -3.72 23.15
C PHE A 91 -0.73 -4.24 21.88
N LEU A 92 -0.84 -5.54 21.58
CA LEU A 92 -0.23 -6.12 20.37
C LEU A 92 -0.86 -5.59 19.08
N ARG A 93 -2.03 -4.94 19.17
CA ARG A 93 -2.69 -4.33 18.03
C ARG A 93 -1.96 -3.11 17.47
N PHE A 94 -1.00 -2.54 18.22
CA PHE A 94 -0.14 -1.44 17.74
C PHE A 94 1.17 -1.93 17.09
N VAL A 95 1.52 -3.21 17.25
CA VAL A 95 2.69 -3.84 16.60
C VAL A 95 2.66 -3.76 15.07
N PRO A 96 1.50 -3.95 14.36
CA PRO A 96 1.47 -3.82 12.90
C PRO A 96 1.94 -2.45 12.41
N ALA A 97 1.65 -1.37 13.13
CA ALA A 97 2.04 -0.02 12.74
C ALA A 97 3.57 0.13 12.59
N ALA A 98 4.32 -0.37 13.57
CA ALA A 98 5.78 -0.37 13.50
C ALA A 98 6.30 -1.28 12.39
N LEU A 99 5.67 -2.45 12.20
CA LEU A 99 6.04 -3.38 11.13
C LEU A 99 5.87 -2.77 9.74
N GLY A 100 4.76 -2.06 9.48
CA GLY A 100 4.50 -1.43 8.19
C GLY A 100 5.61 -0.44 7.78
N VAL A 101 6.00 0.44 8.69
CA VAL A 101 7.06 1.43 8.44
C VAL A 101 8.42 0.75 8.29
N LEU A 102 8.73 -0.26 9.11
CA LEU A 102 9.99 -1.00 9.02
C LEU A 102 10.10 -1.76 7.70
N THR A 103 9.02 -2.41 7.25
CA THR A 103 9.00 -3.11 5.97
C THR A 103 9.19 -2.12 4.81
N ALA A 104 8.49 -0.99 4.81
CA ALA A 104 8.65 0.05 3.79
C ALA A 104 10.07 0.64 3.77
N ALA A 105 10.65 0.88 4.94
CA ALA A 105 12.02 1.36 5.05
C ALA A 105 13.04 0.33 4.54
N ILE A 106 12.88 -0.96 4.86
CA ILE A 106 13.77 -2.02 4.36
C ILE A 106 13.66 -2.12 2.84
N ASP A 107 12.45 -2.11 2.31
CA ASP A 107 12.21 -2.25 0.88
C ASP A 107 12.85 -1.12 0.07
N GLU A 108 12.62 0.13 0.46
CA GLU A 108 13.10 1.28 -0.30
C GLU A 108 14.57 1.61 0.02
N MET A 109 14.93 1.66 1.30
CA MET A 109 16.25 2.12 1.74
C MET A 109 17.30 1.02 1.71
N VAL A 110 16.93 -0.25 1.82
CA VAL A 110 17.88 -1.37 1.80
C VAL A 110 17.84 -2.07 0.45
N ILE A 111 16.67 -2.51 -0.01
CA ILE A 111 16.58 -3.31 -1.25
C ILE A 111 16.77 -2.40 -2.46
N GLN A 112 15.91 -1.40 -2.66
CA GLN A 112 15.99 -0.57 -3.87
C GLN A 112 17.27 0.26 -3.93
N GLN A 113 17.65 0.95 -2.84
CA GLN A 113 18.83 1.82 -2.84
C GLN A 113 20.17 1.08 -2.96
N PHE A 114 20.35 -0.08 -2.31
CA PHE A 114 21.64 -0.77 -2.30
C PHE A 114 21.75 -1.91 -3.32
N LEU A 115 20.64 -2.55 -3.69
CA LEU A 115 20.66 -3.72 -4.59
C LEU A 115 20.31 -3.36 -6.04
N VAL A 116 19.61 -2.25 -6.29
CA VAL A 116 19.15 -1.85 -7.64
C VAL A 116 19.69 -0.46 -7.99
N SER A 117 20.90 -0.42 -8.57
CA SER A 117 21.69 0.81 -8.81
C SER A 117 21.07 1.85 -9.76
N GLU A 118 19.97 1.55 -10.44
CA GLU A 118 19.30 2.46 -11.39
C GLU A 118 18.10 3.22 -10.79
N ARG A 119 17.84 3.09 -9.48
CA ARG A 119 16.73 3.77 -8.81
C ARG A 119 17.24 4.75 -7.75
N THR A 120 16.65 5.93 -7.69
CA THR A 120 16.89 6.87 -6.59
C THR A 120 15.86 6.63 -5.51
N ALA A 121 16.26 5.97 -4.42
CA ALA A 121 15.37 5.80 -3.28
C ALA A 121 15.02 7.16 -2.66
N ALA A 122 13.78 7.29 -2.22
CA ALA A 122 13.32 8.51 -1.57
C ALA A 122 12.58 8.21 -0.27
N ILE A 123 12.80 9.06 0.74
CA ILE A 123 12.04 8.99 1.99
C ILE A 123 10.54 9.20 1.71
N THR A 124 10.21 9.97 0.67
CA THR A 124 8.84 10.17 0.21
C THR A 124 8.16 8.88 -0.25
N ASP A 125 8.93 7.90 -0.71
CA ASP A 125 8.42 6.62 -1.18
C ASP A 125 8.08 5.72 0.02
N VAL A 126 8.97 5.66 1.01
CA VAL A 126 8.69 5.03 2.31
C VAL A 126 7.44 5.63 2.96
N LEU A 127 7.27 6.95 2.87
CA LEU A 127 6.10 7.64 3.41
C LEU A 127 4.83 7.22 2.67
N LEU A 128 4.83 7.20 1.34
CA LEU A 128 3.66 6.82 0.54
C LEU A 128 3.22 5.38 0.83
N ASP A 129 4.17 4.46 0.87
CA ASP A 129 3.92 3.04 1.16
C ASP A 129 3.43 2.84 2.60
N SER A 130 4.01 3.58 3.54
CA SER A 130 3.52 3.61 4.92
C SER A 130 2.08 4.12 5.00
N ILE A 131 1.71 5.16 4.24
CA ILE A 131 0.31 5.66 4.19
C ILE A 131 -0.62 4.55 3.71
N GLY A 132 -0.24 3.77 2.70
CA GLY A 132 -1.01 2.61 2.24
C GLY A 132 -1.26 1.60 3.36
N PHE A 133 -0.20 1.23 4.09
CA PHE A 133 -0.30 0.34 5.24
C PHE A 133 -1.20 0.91 6.35
N TYR A 134 -1.02 2.18 6.71
CA TYR A 134 -1.79 2.84 7.77
C TYR A 134 -3.27 3.00 7.40
N ALA A 135 -3.58 3.28 6.12
CA ALA A 135 -4.96 3.33 5.64
C ALA A 135 -5.68 2.00 5.90
N ALA A 136 -5.02 0.87 5.57
CA ALA A 136 -5.57 -0.47 5.84
C ALA A 136 -5.76 -0.73 7.34
N LEU A 137 -4.77 -0.36 8.16
CA LEU A 137 -4.83 -0.49 9.61
C LEU A 137 -6.05 0.26 10.18
N ILE A 138 -6.22 1.53 9.82
CA ILE A 138 -7.33 2.37 10.29
C ILE A 138 -8.68 1.77 9.88
N ILE A 139 -8.82 1.35 8.61
CA ILE A 139 -10.05 0.73 8.10
C ILE A 139 -10.41 -0.51 8.93
N ILE A 140 -9.45 -1.40 9.19
CA ILE A 140 -9.70 -2.60 9.97
C ILE A 140 -10.11 -2.27 11.41
N PHE A 141 -9.48 -1.29 12.04
CA PHE A 141 -9.86 -0.87 13.39
C PHE A 141 -11.29 -0.31 13.43
N VAL A 142 -11.64 0.57 12.49
CA VAL A 142 -12.99 1.14 12.38
C VAL A 142 -14.03 0.05 12.17
N VAL A 143 -13.80 -0.86 11.22
CA VAL A 143 -14.71 -1.98 10.95
C VAL A 143 -14.84 -2.89 12.18
N SER A 144 -13.72 -3.24 12.82
CA SER A 144 -13.72 -4.08 14.02
C SER A 144 -14.50 -3.44 15.16
N PHE A 145 -14.34 -2.14 15.35
CA PHE A 145 -15.05 -1.38 16.37
C PHE A 145 -16.55 -1.30 16.09
N ALA A 146 -16.94 -1.02 14.85
CA ALA A 146 -18.34 -1.00 14.41
C ALA A 146 -19.02 -2.36 14.65
N VAL A 147 -18.34 -3.47 14.33
CA VAL A 147 -18.84 -4.84 14.58
C VAL A 147 -19.05 -5.10 16.07
N ILE A 148 -18.14 -4.62 16.94
CA ILE A 148 -18.27 -4.76 18.39
C ILE A 148 -19.50 -3.98 18.89
N ILE A 149 -19.67 -2.72 18.48
CA ILE A 149 -20.83 -1.90 18.84
C ILE A 149 -22.13 -2.60 18.40
N PHE A 150 -22.20 -3.05 17.15
CA PHE A 150 -23.37 -3.73 16.62
C PHE A 150 -23.73 -4.98 17.43
N LYS A 151 -22.73 -5.79 17.80
CA LYS A 151 -22.93 -6.97 18.67
C LYS A 151 -23.43 -6.59 20.06
N LEU A 152 -22.92 -5.50 20.65
CA LEU A 152 -23.37 -5.01 21.96
C LEU A 152 -24.81 -4.50 21.91
N PHE A 153 -25.16 -3.75 20.86
CA PHE A 153 -26.52 -3.24 20.65
C PHE A 153 -27.53 -4.39 20.47
N ARG A 154 -27.19 -5.39 19.63
CA ARG A 154 -28.03 -6.58 19.42
C ARG A 154 -28.25 -7.38 20.72
N ARG A 155 -27.26 -7.48 21.59
CA ARG A 155 -27.41 -8.17 22.89
C ARG A 155 -28.39 -7.46 23.82
N ARG A 156 -28.38 -6.12 23.84
CA ARG A 156 -29.31 -5.31 24.66
C ARG A 156 -30.77 -5.38 24.22
N MET A 157 -31.05 -5.69 22.95
CA MET A 157 -32.42 -5.84 22.44
C MET A 157 -33.02 -7.22 22.70
N LEU A 158 -32.20 -8.22 23.05
CA LEU A 158 -32.63 -9.61 23.30
C LEU A 158 -32.79 -9.93 24.79
N THR A 159 -32.54 -8.96 25.66
CA THR A 159 -32.68 -9.02 27.13
C THR A 159 -33.79 -8.06 27.56
#